data_AF-A0A644XKW1-F1
#
_entry.id   AF-A0A644XKW1-F1
#
_cell.length_a   1.000
_cell.length_b   1.000
_cell.length_c   1.000
_cell.angle_alpha   90.00
_cell.angle_beta   90.00
_cell.angle_gamma   90.00
#
_symmetry.space_group_name_H-M   'P 1'
#
loop_
_entity.id
_entity.type
_entity.pdbx_description
1 polymer ?
#
loop_
_entity_poly.entity_id
_entity_poly.type
_entity_poly.pdbx_seq_one_letter_code
_entity_poly.pdbx_strand_id
1 'polypeptide(L)'
;MAKSELYLEFNAKIGDKTVAIPAVKIADGVISTSELINNTLNNANTALGEDAFQRIIKDAHQANIMFLIQQANLRASELKSAGMKDFHNQVAEVNAAENKKISNIEISAYASPDGATDLNTDLAEKREANTNKYLSKELKKAKVNAVVDAKYTAEDWEGFQELVSKSNIQDKELILRVLSMYQDPEQREREIKNISSVYKNLADDILPQLRRSRLTLNYEIIGKSDEEIAKLADADASKLSLEEILYAATLTNDNAKKAAIYTKATQQFPNDYRAYNNLGALAFQAGDVTKAESFLSKAASLKAAPEVSMNQGLLALAKGDKTAAETYLGKAAGAKQINETLGNLYVAQGQYDRAVNAFGDSKTNSAALAQILAKDYNKAKNTLANVAKPDAYTDYLMAILGARTNNVSMLTSSLKSAIQKDSSLAKKAAKDLEFAKYVTNADFLSIIK
;
A
#
# COMPACT_ATOMS: atom_id res chain seq x y z
N MET A 1 30.18 -19.49 19.82
CA MET A 1 31.16 -19.29 20.90
C MET A 1 32.13 -18.21 20.45
N ALA A 2 32.20 -17.06 21.14
CA ALA A 2 33.05 -15.94 20.72
C ALA A 2 34.54 -16.11 21.07
N LYS A 3 34.90 -17.15 21.82
CA LYS A 3 36.28 -17.53 22.06
C LYS A 3 36.41 -19.04 21.89
N SER A 4 36.98 -19.45 20.77
CA SER A 4 37.45 -20.82 20.53
C SER A 4 38.93 -20.74 20.19
N GLU A 5 39.69 -21.77 20.51
CA GLU A 5 41.10 -21.87 20.20
C GLU A 5 41.33 -23.24 19.57
N LEU A 6 42.08 -23.29 18.48
CA LEU A 6 42.43 -24.54 17.83
C LEU A 6 43.84 -24.94 18.27
N TYR A 7 43.98 -26.13 18.83
CA TYR A 7 45.24 -26.71 19.26
C TYR A 7 45.53 -27.99 18.47
N LEU A 8 46.80 -28.20 18.14
CA LEU A 8 47.34 -29.49 17.75
C LEU A 8 47.87 -30.18 19.00
N GLU A 9 47.29 -31.33 19.31
CA GLU A 9 47.79 -32.23 20.33
C GLU A 9 48.56 -33.37 19.68
N PHE A 10 49.63 -33.83 20.33
CA PHE A 10 50.48 -34.87 19.76
C PHE A 10 50.54 -36.06 20.71
N ASN A 11 50.43 -37.25 20.15
CA ASN A 11 50.66 -38.50 20.85
C ASN A 11 51.89 -39.16 20.23
N ALA A 12 53.05 -39.00 20.87
CA ALA A 12 54.30 -39.56 20.41
C ALA A 12 54.70 -40.77 21.26
N LYS A 13 55.22 -41.81 20.61
CA LYS A 13 55.79 -43.00 21.27
C LYS A 13 57.20 -43.26 20.79
N ILE A 14 58.08 -43.64 21.72
CA ILE A 14 59.41 -44.15 21.43
C ILE A 14 59.51 -45.54 22.08
N GLY A 15 59.42 -46.59 21.26
CA GLY A 15 59.19 -47.96 21.75
C GLY A 15 57.88 -48.05 22.53
N ASP A 16 57.91 -48.64 23.73
CA ASP A 16 56.74 -48.78 24.61
C ASP A 16 56.45 -47.53 25.46
N LYS A 17 57.29 -46.49 25.39
CA LYS A 17 57.13 -45.27 26.19
C LYS A 17 56.38 -44.18 25.41
N THR A 18 55.29 -43.68 26.00
CA THR A 18 54.60 -42.48 25.53
C THR A 18 55.37 -41.23 25.98
N VAL A 19 55.60 -40.30 25.05
CA VAL A 19 56.24 -39.01 25.29
C VAL A 19 55.18 -37.91 25.20
N ALA A 20 55.06 -37.12 26.27
CA ALA A 20 54.19 -35.96 26.29
C ALA A 20 54.80 -34.82 25.46
N ILE A 21 54.09 -34.36 24.44
CA ILE A 21 54.44 -33.17 23.66
C ILE A 21 53.38 -32.11 23.97
N PRO A 22 53.77 -30.87 24.31
CA PRO A 22 52.82 -29.79 24.59
C PRO A 22 51.89 -29.54 23.40
N ALA A 23 50.63 -29.22 23.70
CA ALA A 23 49.68 -28.78 22.69
C ALA A 23 50.17 -27.48 22.04
N VAL A 24 50.15 -27.42 20.70
CA VAL A 24 50.54 -26.24 19.92
C VAL A 24 49.28 -25.52 19.47
N LYS A 25 49.09 -24.28 19.93
CA LYS A 25 48.00 -23.43 19.44
C LYS A 25 48.25 -23.05 17.99
N ILE A 26 47.27 -23.30 17.12
CA ILE A 26 47.38 -23.04 15.67
C ILE A 26 46.36 -22.02 15.15
N ALA A 27 45.29 -21.71 15.90
CA ALA A 27 44.39 -20.62 15.53
C ALA A 27 43.65 -20.01 16.74
N ASP A 28 43.37 -18.72 16.63
CA ASP A 28 42.47 -17.95 17.49
C ASP A 28 41.09 -17.83 16.82
N GLY A 29 40.14 -18.63 17.30
CA GLY A 29 38.71 -18.62 16.97
C GLY A 29 38.31 -18.29 15.53
N VAL A 30 37.09 -17.79 15.37
CA VAL A 30 36.59 -17.29 14.08
C VAL A 30 35.88 -15.96 14.30
N ILE A 31 36.09 -15.01 13.41
CA ILE A 31 35.34 -13.75 13.38
C ILE A 31 33.89 -14.09 13.01
N SER A 32 32.96 -13.92 13.96
CA SER A 32 31.55 -14.30 13.82
C SER A 32 30.64 -13.12 13.53
N THR A 33 31.13 -12.11 12.80
CA THR A 33 30.39 -10.87 12.52
C THR A 33 29.10 -11.11 11.75
N SER A 34 29.05 -12.16 10.93
CA SER A 34 27.82 -12.61 10.26
C SER A 34 26.67 -12.93 11.23
N GLU A 35 26.97 -13.41 12.45
CA GLU A 35 25.97 -13.76 13.46
C GLU A 35 25.28 -12.54 14.06
N LEU A 36 25.79 -11.33 13.80
CA LEU A 36 25.12 -10.09 14.20
C LEU A 36 23.78 -9.89 13.48
N ILE A 37 23.49 -10.65 12.42
CA ILE A 37 22.18 -10.65 11.77
C ILE A 37 21.05 -10.89 12.77
N ASN A 38 21.27 -11.73 13.79
CA ASN A 38 20.29 -12.01 14.85
C ASN A 38 19.97 -10.77 15.70
N ASN A 39 20.86 -9.78 15.72
CA ASN A 39 20.67 -8.52 16.42
C ASN A 39 20.14 -7.42 15.49
N THR A 40 20.56 -7.41 14.22
CA THR A 40 20.13 -6.38 13.27
C THR A 40 18.72 -6.64 12.71
N LEU A 41 18.26 -7.90 12.71
CA LEU A 41 16.93 -8.31 12.25
C LEU A 41 15.78 -7.67 13.02
N ASN A 42 15.96 -7.37 14.32
CA ASN A 42 14.88 -6.79 15.14
C ASN A 42 14.44 -5.39 14.65
N ASN A 43 15.30 -4.70 13.92
CA ASN A 43 15.00 -3.40 13.31
C ASN A 43 14.63 -3.51 11.82
N ALA A 44 14.44 -4.73 11.30
CA ALA A 44 13.98 -4.91 9.94
C ALA A 44 12.59 -4.27 9.76
N ASN A 45 12.40 -3.61 8.62
CA ASN A 45 11.11 -3.05 8.29
C ASN A 45 10.12 -4.19 7.99
N THR A 46 8.99 -4.18 8.69
CA THR A 46 7.89 -5.12 8.50
C THR A 46 6.94 -4.60 7.42
N ALA A 47 6.09 -5.48 6.89
CA ALA A 47 5.04 -5.10 5.96
C ALA A 47 3.72 -4.97 6.70
N LEU A 48 3.06 -3.83 6.54
CA LEU A 48 1.74 -3.60 7.11
C LEU A 48 0.66 -3.99 6.10
N GLY A 49 -0.47 -4.47 6.59
CA GLY A 49 -1.73 -4.41 5.86
C GLY A 49 -2.20 -2.97 5.94
N GLU A 50 -1.97 -2.22 4.87
CA GLU A 50 -2.32 -0.80 4.78
C GLU A 50 -3.85 -0.63 4.77
N ASP A 51 -4.32 0.49 5.30
CA ASP A 51 -5.70 0.92 5.10
C ASP A 51 -5.92 1.37 3.64
N ALA A 52 -7.18 1.39 3.23
CA ALA A 52 -7.65 1.99 1.99
C ALA A 52 -8.47 3.26 2.29
N PHE A 53 -8.17 3.96 3.39
CA PHE A 53 -8.95 5.10 3.82
C PHE A 53 -8.82 6.24 2.80
N GLN A 54 -9.98 6.71 2.34
CA GLN A 54 -10.09 7.90 1.53
C GLN A 54 -10.98 8.89 2.28
N ARG A 55 -10.41 10.04 2.64
CA ARG A 55 -11.18 11.09 3.32
C ARG A 55 -12.25 11.69 2.41
N ILE A 56 -12.00 11.75 1.11
CA ILE A 56 -12.94 12.32 0.15
C ILE A 56 -13.28 11.25 -0.87
N ILE A 57 -14.54 10.82 -0.87
CA ILE A 57 -15.08 9.87 -1.85
C ILE A 57 -15.96 10.67 -2.82
N LYS A 58 -15.70 10.53 -4.11
CA LYS A 58 -16.53 11.14 -5.16
C LYS A 58 -17.64 10.17 -5.54
N ASP A 59 -18.85 10.69 -5.64
CA ASP A 59 -20.03 9.93 -6.03
C ASP A 59 -20.92 10.76 -6.97
N ALA A 60 -21.79 10.08 -7.72
CA ALA A 60 -22.64 10.70 -8.71
C ALA A 60 -24.04 10.07 -8.75
N HIS A 61 -25.05 10.92 -8.89
CA HIS A 61 -26.44 10.48 -9.05
C HIS A 61 -27.04 11.05 -10.34
N GLN A 62 -27.72 10.22 -11.12
CA GLN A 62 -28.17 10.56 -12.46
C GLN A 62 -29.68 10.46 -12.63
N ALA A 63 -30.24 11.38 -13.42
CA ALA A 63 -31.62 11.29 -13.90
C ALA A 63 -31.73 11.74 -15.36
N ASN A 64 -32.78 11.29 -16.03
CA ASN A 64 -33.04 11.64 -17.43
C ASN A 64 -34.38 12.35 -17.56
N ILE A 65 -34.42 13.35 -18.44
CA ILE A 65 -35.65 13.96 -18.96
C ILE A 65 -35.78 13.54 -20.42
N MET A 66 -36.87 12.82 -20.76
CA MET A 66 -37.07 12.29 -22.10
C MET A 66 -37.86 13.25 -23.01
N PHE A 67 -37.42 13.39 -24.25
CA PHE A 67 -38.04 14.22 -25.27
C PHE A 67 -38.75 13.39 -26.33
N LEU A 68 -39.83 13.94 -26.89
CA LEU A 68 -40.47 13.37 -28.07
C LEU A 68 -39.61 13.64 -29.31
N ILE A 69 -39.88 12.88 -30.38
CA ILE A 69 -39.21 13.04 -31.66
C ILE A 69 -39.32 14.49 -32.15
N GLN A 70 -38.20 15.05 -32.61
CA GLN A 70 -38.10 16.42 -33.13
C GLN A 70 -38.66 17.52 -32.18
N GLN A 71 -38.69 17.26 -30.88
CA GLN A 71 -39.16 18.21 -29.87
C GLN A 71 -38.08 18.51 -28.82
N ALA A 72 -38.09 19.74 -28.29
CA ALA A 72 -37.19 20.18 -27.22
C ALA A 72 -37.95 20.70 -25.97
N ASN A 73 -39.28 20.70 -25.99
CA ASN A 73 -40.09 21.14 -24.86
C ASN A 73 -40.09 20.12 -23.71
N LEU A 74 -39.93 20.63 -22.49
CA LEU A 74 -40.06 19.83 -21.27
C LEU A 74 -41.53 19.46 -21.05
N ARG A 75 -41.80 18.19 -20.75
CA ARG A 75 -43.16 17.68 -20.49
C ARG A 75 -43.37 17.49 -19.00
N ALA A 76 -44.54 17.87 -18.49
CA ALA A 76 -44.84 17.76 -17.07
C ALA A 76 -44.77 16.30 -16.54
N SER A 77 -45.05 15.31 -17.39
CA SER A 77 -44.90 13.89 -17.05
C SER A 77 -43.45 13.50 -16.75
N GLU A 78 -42.49 14.05 -17.49
CA GLU A 78 -41.06 13.79 -17.32
C GLU A 78 -40.51 14.47 -16.07
N LEU A 79 -40.90 15.73 -15.87
CA LEU A 79 -40.48 16.51 -14.70
C LEU A 79 -41.06 15.96 -13.38
N LYS A 80 -42.15 15.18 -13.45
CA LYS A 80 -42.80 14.52 -12.31
C LYS A 80 -42.50 13.02 -12.23
N SER A 81 -41.61 12.51 -13.09
CA SER A 81 -41.17 11.11 -13.08
C SER A 81 -40.55 10.73 -11.74
N ALA A 82 -40.51 9.43 -11.44
CA ALA A 82 -39.85 8.93 -10.23
C ALA A 82 -38.36 9.32 -10.19
N GLY A 83 -37.65 9.17 -11.30
CA GLY A 83 -36.22 9.52 -11.39
C GLY A 83 -35.95 11.01 -11.16
N MET A 84 -36.78 11.91 -11.69
CA MET A 84 -36.62 13.35 -11.42
C MET A 84 -36.95 13.73 -9.98
N LYS A 85 -37.95 13.08 -9.36
CA LYS A 85 -38.24 13.28 -7.93
C LYS A 85 -37.08 12.82 -7.05
N ASP A 86 -36.54 11.63 -7.35
CA ASP A 86 -35.40 11.06 -6.65
C ASP A 86 -34.17 11.96 -6.78
N PHE A 87 -33.88 12.46 -7.98
CA PHE A 87 -32.81 13.41 -8.22
C PHE A 87 -32.95 14.68 -7.39
N HIS A 88 -34.15 15.30 -7.34
CA HIS A 88 -34.39 16.50 -6.54
C HIS A 88 -34.23 16.23 -5.04
N ASN A 89 -34.68 15.07 -4.56
CA ASN A 89 -34.49 14.66 -3.17
C ASN A 89 -33.00 14.50 -2.87
N GLN A 90 -32.25 13.79 -3.73
CA GLN A 90 -30.82 13.59 -3.57
C GLN A 90 -30.05 14.92 -3.54
N VAL A 91 -30.37 15.86 -4.44
CA VAL A 91 -29.77 17.21 -4.42
C VAL A 91 -30.04 17.91 -3.08
N ALA A 92 -31.27 17.84 -2.57
CA ALA A 92 -31.61 18.46 -1.29
C ALA A 92 -30.91 17.78 -0.10
N GLU A 93 -30.84 16.45 -0.07
CA GLU A 93 -30.16 15.68 0.96
C GLU A 93 -28.65 15.96 0.98
N VAL A 94 -28.00 15.96 -0.18
CA VAL A 94 -26.57 16.27 -0.30
C VAL A 94 -26.29 17.71 0.12
N ASN A 95 -27.14 18.67 -0.23
CA ASN A 95 -26.97 20.07 0.17
C ASN A 95 -27.19 20.30 1.68
N ALA A 96 -28.00 19.47 2.33
CA ALA A 96 -28.28 19.57 3.77
C ALA A 96 -27.29 18.78 4.64
N ALA A 97 -26.59 17.80 4.09
CA ALA A 97 -25.67 16.95 4.83
C ALA A 97 -24.35 17.68 5.15
N GLU A 98 -23.96 17.69 6.43
CA GLU A 98 -22.71 18.33 6.88
C GLU A 98 -21.45 17.65 6.31
N ASN A 99 -21.54 16.35 6.02
CA ASN A 99 -20.45 15.53 5.51
C ASN A 99 -20.52 15.30 4.00
N LYS A 100 -21.29 16.10 3.26
CA LYS A 100 -21.32 16.04 1.80
C LYS A 100 -21.19 17.43 1.19
N LYS A 101 -20.65 17.48 -0.02
CA LYS A 101 -20.48 18.72 -0.77
C LYS A 101 -20.82 18.50 -2.23
N ILE A 102 -21.74 19.30 -2.76
CA ILE A 102 -22.02 19.32 -4.20
C ILE A 102 -20.79 19.92 -4.91
N SER A 103 -20.24 19.16 -5.86
CA SER A 103 -19.13 19.63 -6.70
C SER A 103 -19.68 20.43 -7.88
N ASN A 104 -20.57 19.83 -8.65
CA ASN A 104 -21.34 20.46 -9.71
C ASN A 104 -22.58 19.62 -10.05
N ILE A 105 -23.49 20.20 -10.84
CA ILE A 105 -24.54 19.46 -11.52
C ILE A 105 -24.33 19.61 -13.02
N GLU A 106 -24.08 18.49 -13.69
CA GLU A 106 -23.86 18.45 -15.12
C GLU A 106 -25.18 18.19 -15.87
N ILE A 107 -25.41 18.94 -16.95
CA ILE A 107 -26.48 18.71 -17.91
C ILE A 107 -25.83 18.29 -19.22
N SER A 108 -26.15 17.09 -19.70
CA SER A 108 -25.78 16.62 -21.04
C SER A 108 -27.03 16.37 -21.86
N ALA A 109 -27.31 17.23 -22.83
CA ALA A 109 -28.48 17.10 -23.70
C ALA A 109 -28.12 16.49 -25.06
N TYR A 110 -29.00 15.64 -25.56
CA TYR A 110 -28.76 14.84 -26.76
C TYR A 110 -29.95 14.86 -27.72
N ALA A 111 -29.68 14.74 -29.02
CA ALA A 111 -30.62 14.22 -29.99
C ALA A 111 -30.29 12.76 -30.38
N SER A 112 -31.29 12.10 -30.93
CA SER A 112 -31.16 10.74 -31.48
C SER A 112 -30.58 10.83 -32.89
N PRO A 113 -29.76 9.85 -33.34
CA PRO A 113 -29.26 9.80 -34.70
C PRO A 113 -30.34 9.28 -35.67
N ASP A 114 -31.40 10.07 -35.84
CA ASP A 114 -32.56 9.75 -36.70
C ASP A 114 -33.04 10.92 -37.56
N GLY A 115 -32.22 11.96 -37.68
CA GLY A 115 -32.49 13.20 -38.40
C GLY A 115 -31.20 13.82 -38.94
N ALA A 116 -31.33 14.85 -39.78
CA ALA A 116 -30.16 15.55 -40.32
C ALA A 116 -29.31 16.16 -39.18
N THR A 117 -27.99 16.16 -39.34
CA THR A 117 -27.04 16.61 -38.30
C THR A 117 -27.32 18.04 -37.81
N ASP A 118 -27.65 18.97 -38.71
CA ASP A 118 -28.01 20.35 -38.34
C ASP A 118 -29.27 20.42 -37.47
N LEU A 119 -30.27 19.59 -37.78
CA LEU A 119 -31.51 19.48 -37.00
C LEU A 119 -31.23 18.89 -35.61
N ASN A 120 -30.43 17.83 -35.54
CA ASN A 120 -30.06 17.19 -34.28
C ASN A 120 -29.24 18.12 -33.38
N THR A 121 -28.35 18.92 -33.99
CA THR A 121 -27.57 19.95 -33.29
C THR A 121 -28.49 21.01 -32.67
N ASP A 122 -29.40 21.61 -33.45
CA ASP A 122 -30.36 22.60 -32.97
C ASP A 122 -31.30 22.03 -31.88
N LEU A 123 -31.73 20.77 -32.03
CA LEU A 123 -32.55 20.10 -31.01
C LEU A 123 -31.77 19.89 -29.71
N ALA A 124 -30.52 19.41 -29.78
CA ALA A 124 -29.69 19.16 -28.60
C ALA A 124 -29.42 20.46 -27.85
N GLU A 125 -29.08 21.55 -28.56
CA GLU A 125 -28.87 22.88 -27.99
C GLU A 125 -30.14 23.41 -27.29
N LYS A 126 -31.31 23.34 -27.96
CA LYS A 126 -32.59 23.76 -27.36
C LYS A 126 -32.95 22.93 -26.13
N ARG A 127 -32.66 21.62 -26.13
CA ARG A 127 -32.92 20.72 -25.00
C ARG A 127 -32.03 21.06 -23.81
N GLU A 128 -30.76 21.35 -24.04
CA GLU A 128 -29.84 21.86 -23.00
C GLU A 128 -30.41 23.14 -22.40
N ALA A 129 -30.66 24.17 -23.23
CA ALA A 129 -31.11 25.48 -22.75
C ALA A 129 -32.42 25.40 -21.95
N ASN A 130 -33.38 24.59 -22.41
CA ASN A 130 -34.64 24.38 -21.69
C ASN A 130 -34.42 23.66 -20.36
N THR A 131 -33.58 22.63 -20.34
CA THR A 131 -33.27 21.85 -19.13
C THR A 131 -32.51 22.69 -18.12
N ASN A 132 -31.53 23.46 -18.57
CA ASN A 132 -30.73 24.36 -17.75
C ASN A 132 -31.58 25.47 -17.11
N LYS A 133 -32.48 26.09 -17.90
CA LYS A 133 -33.44 27.06 -17.38
C LYS A 133 -34.38 26.46 -16.32
N TYR A 134 -34.86 25.23 -16.55
CA TYR A 134 -35.68 24.51 -15.57
C TYR A 134 -34.90 24.21 -14.29
N LEU A 135 -33.72 23.58 -14.41
CA LEU A 135 -32.91 23.17 -13.27
C LEU A 135 -32.47 24.39 -12.44
N SER A 136 -31.98 25.45 -13.09
CA SER A 136 -31.59 26.70 -12.42
C SER A 136 -32.72 27.29 -11.58
N LYS A 137 -33.96 27.20 -12.05
CA LYS A 137 -35.14 27.65 -11.31
C LYS A 137 -35.43 26.75 -10.10
N GLU A 138 -35.32 25.44 -10.25
CA GLU A 138 -35.55 24.50 -9.15
C GLU A 138 -34.46 24.61 -8.07
N LEU A 139 -33.19 24.70 -8.45
CA LEU A 139 -32.08 24.92 -7.50
C LEU A 139 -32.25 26.23 -6.72
N LYS A 140 -32.64 27.32 -7.39
CA LYS A 140 -32.92 28.60 -6.73
C LYS A 140 -34.07 28.50 -5.72
N LYS A 141 -35.13 27.77 -6.04
CA LYS A 141 -36.25 27.52 -5.10
C LYS A 141 -35.81 26.69 -3.91
N ALA A 142 -35.00 25.67 -4.15
CA ALA A 142 -34.43 24.81 -3.11
C ALA A 142 -33.30 25.48 -2.31
N LYS A 143 -32.89 26.71 -2.69
CA LYS A 143 -31.75 27.45 -2.11
C LYS A 143 -30.44 26.66 -2.17
N VAL A 144 -30.28 25.86 -3.21
CA VAL A 144 -29.06 25.09 -3.48
C VAL A 144 -28.15 25.95 -4.33
N ASN A 145 -26.94 26.23 -3.82
CA ASN A 145 -25.91 26.95 -4.56
C ASN A 145 -24.92 25.95 -5.16
N ALA A 146 -25.16 25.55 -6.41
CA ALA A 146 -24.32 24.61 -7.13
C ALA A 146 -23.91 25.20 -8.48
N VAL A 147 -22.68 24.91 -8.92
CA VAL A 147 -22.25 25.18 -10.29
C VAL A 147 -23.01 24.23 -11.22
N VAL A 148 -23.63 24.78 -12.27
CA VAL A 148 -24.31 23.99 -13.29
C VAL A 148 -23.49 24.06 -14.57
N ASP A 149 -22.95 22.92 -14.98
CA ASP A 149 -22.20 22.79 -16.22
C ASP A 149 -23.08 22.14 -17.26
N ALA A 150 -23.43 22.89 -18.31
CA ALA A 150 -24.37 22.43 -19.31
C ALA A 150 -23.71 22.32 -20.68
N LYS A 151 -23.93 21.17 -21.34
CA LYS A 151 -23.40 20.86 -22.66
C LYS A 151 -24.44 20.11 -23.48
N TYR A 152 -24.30 20.19 -24.80
CA TYR A 152 -25.10 19.43 -25.74
C TYR A 152 -24.21 18.67 -26.72
N THR A 153 -24.71 17.52 -27.16
CA THR A 153 -24.10 16.69 -28.21
C THR A 153 -25.19 16.36 -29.21
N ALA A 154 -24.96 16.65 -30.50
CA ALA A 154 -25.97 16.42 -31.55
C ALA A 154 -26.49 14.97 -31.52
N GLU A 155 -25.59 13.98 -31.46
CA GLU A 155 -25.95 12.56 -31.49
C GLU A 155 -25.12 11.78 -30.47
N ASP A 156 -25.80 11.12 -29.51
CA ASP A 156 -25.17 10.29 -28.46
C ASP A 156 -24.77 8.91 -29.01
N TRP A 157 -23.74 8.87 -29.87
CA TRP A 157 -23.27 7.62 -30.49
C TRP A 157 -22.73 6.61 -29.46
N GLU A 158 -22.08 7.08 -28.39
CA GLU A 158 -21.62 6.23 -27.30
C GLU A 158 -22.81 5.64 -26.52
N GLY A 159 -23.78 6.47 -26.15
CA GLY A 159 -25.01 6.00 -25.51
C GLY A 159 -25.83 5.08 -26.41
N PHE A 160 -25.80 5.28 -27.73
CA PHE A 160 -26.45 4.38 -28.67
C PHE A 160 -25.79 3.00 -28.66
N GLN A 161 -24.46 2.95 -28.73
CA GLN A 161 -23.71 1.70 -28.62
C GLN A 161 -23.98 0.98 -27.29
N GLU A 162 -24.01 1.72 -26.18
CA GLU A 162 -24.30 1.15 -24.86
C GLU A 162 -25.70 0.53 -24.82
N LEU A 163 -26.73 1.26 -25.26
CA LEU A 163 -28.11 0.77 -25.27
C LEU A 163 -28.28 -0.44 -26.19
N VAL A 164 -27.69 -0.42 -27.39
CA VAL A 164 -27.71 -1.56 -28.30
C VAL A 164 -27.05 -2.77 -27.65
N SER A 165 -25.89 -2.61 -27.02
CA SER A 165 -25.15 -3.72 -26.38
C SER A 165 -25.96 -4.44 -25.29
N LYS A 166 -26.76 -3.68 -24.52
CA LYS A 166 -27.62 -4.15 -23.45
C LYS A 166 -29.00 -4.64 -23.92
N SER A 167 -29.34 -4.42 -25.19
CA SER A 167 -30.64 -4.81 -25.75
C SER A 167 -30.69 -6.26 -26.23
N ASN A 168 -31.92 -6.71 -26.53
CA ASN A 168 -32.22 -7.99 -27.16
C ASN A 168 -32.61 -7.83 -28.65
N ILE A 169 -32.19 -6.74 -29.29
CA ILE A 169 -32.51 -6.48 -30.70
C ILE A 169 -31.83 -7.51 -31.60
N GLN A 170 -32.55 -7.94 -32.63
CA GLN A 170 -32.02 -8.82 -33.68
C GLN A 170 -30.83 -8.16 -34.39
N ASP A 171 -29.81 -8.95 -34.73
CA ASP A 171 -28.60 -8.48 -35.41
C ASP A 171 -27.80 -7.43 -34.62
N LYS A 172 -27.91 -7.43 -33.29
CA LYS A 172 -27.12 -6.59 -32.36
C LYS A 172 -25.63 -6.54 -32.70
N GLU A 173 -25.01 -7.69 -32.93
CA GLU A 173 -23.57 -7.79 -33.25
C GLU A 173 -23.20 -7.11 -34.57
N LEU A 174 -24.12 -7.12 -35.55
CA LEU A 174 -23.93 -6.40 -36.80
C LEU A 174 -23.97 -4.89 -36.56
N ILE A 175 -24.95 -4.40 -35.78
CA ILE A 175 -25.06 -2.98 -35.44
C ILE A 175 -23.80 -2.50 -34.68
N LEU A 176 -23.36 -3.25 -33.67
CA LEU A 176 -22.15 -2.91 -32.90
C LEU A 176 -20.90 -2.89 -33.80
N ARG A 177 -20.82 -3.77 -34.80
CA ARG A 177 -19.74 -3.76 -35.79
C ARG A 177 -19.80 -2.54 -36.72
N VAL A 178 -20.99 -2.13 -37.16
CA VAL A 178 -21.16 -0.91 -37.96
C VAL A 178 -20.73 0.32 -37.16
N LEU A 179 -21.11 0.39 -35.88
CA LEU A 179 -20.73 1.48 -34.98
C LEU A 179 -19.21 1.58 -34.75
N SER A 180 -18.50 0.45 -34.71
CA SER A 180 -17.04 0.44 -34.56
C SER A 180 -16.29 0.71 -35.87
N MET A 181 -16.83 0.23 -36.99
CA MET A 181 -16.19 0.32 -38.31
C MET A 181 -16.19 1.73 -38.88
N TYR A 182 -17.30 2.45 -38.77
CA TYR A 182 -17.41 3.81 -39.29
C TYR A 182 -17.21 4.80 -38.15
N GLN A 183 -16.52 5.91 -38.41
CA GLN A 183 -16.35 7.00 -37.45
C GLN A 183 -17.14 8.26 -37.84
N ASP A 184 -17.45 8.40 -39.13
CA ASP A 184 -18.28 9.46 -39.66
C ASP A 184 -19.75 9.28 -39.23
N PRO A 185 -20.37 10.26 -38.54
CA PRO A 185 -21.75 10.17 -38.05
C PRO A 185 -22.79 9.92 -39.14
N GLU A 186 -22.68 10.62 -40.28
CA GLU A 186 -23.65 10.45 -41.36
C GLU A 186 -23.53 9.08 -42.03
N GLN A 187 -22.30 8.58 -42.21
CA GLN A 187 -22.05 7.25 -42.72
C GLN A 187 -22.59 6.19 -41.77
N ARG A 188 -22.36 6.32 -40.45
CA ARG A 188 -22.95 5.44 -39.43
C ARG A 188 -24.47 5.40 -39.56
N GLU A 189 -25.11 6.57 -39.59
CA GLU A 189 -26.56 6.68 -39.65
C GLU A 189 -27.13 6.02 -40.93
N ARG A 190 -26.52 6.27 -42.09
CA ARG A 190 -26.91 5.63 -43.37
C ARG A 190 -26.81 4.12 -43.31
N GLU A 191 -25.69 3.59 -42.84
CA GLU A 191 -25.46 2.14 -42.77
C GLU A 191 -26.42 1.47 -41.77
N ILE A 192 -26.73 2.11 -40.65
CA ILE A 192 -27.71 1.60 -39.68
C ILE A 192 -29.14 1.62 -40.25
N LYS A 193 -29.52 2.70 -40.97
CA LYS A 193 -30.82 2.79 -41.65
C LYS A 193 -31.00 1.73 -42.74
N ASN A 194 -29.92 1.32 -43.40
CA ASN A 194 -29.94 0.27 -44.42
C ASN A 194 -30.24 -1.12 -43.86
N ILE A 195 -30.11 -1.33 -42.54
CA ILE A 195 -30.51 -2.57 -41.85
C ILE A 195 -32.04 -2.55 -41.62
N SER A 196 -32.80 -2.51 -42.71
CA SER A 196 -34.22 -2.12 -42.77
C SER A 196 -35.15 -2.82 -41.75
N SER A 197 -35.03 -4.14 -41.56
CA SER A 197 -35.87 -4.89 -40.60
C SER A 197 -35.53 -4.63 -39.14
N VAL A 198 -34.27 -4.25 -38.86
CA VAL A 198 -33.75 -4.00 -37.51
C VAL A 198 -33.91 -2.54 -37.12
N TYR A 199 -33.86 -1.64 -38.10
CA TYR A 199 -34.03 -0.20 -37.89
C TYR A 199 -35.38 0.14 -37.26
N LYS A 200 -36.44 -0.61 -37.60
CA LYS A 200 -37.75 -0.42 -36.94
C LYS A 200 -37.67 -0.67 -35.43
N ASN A 201 -37.05 -1.78 -35.02
CA ASN A 201 -36.87 -2.09 -33.60
C ASN A 201 -35.95 -1.06 -32.92
N LEU A 202 -34.91 -0.59 -33.61
CA LEU A 202 -34.07 0.51 -33.11
C LEU A 202 -34.88 1.80 -32.91
N ALA A 203 -35.75 2.15 -33.86
CA ALA A 203 -36.58 3.35 -33.84
C ALA A 203 -37.66 3.32 -32.76
N ASP A 204 -38.21 2.14 -32.48
CA ASP A 204 -39.27 1.93 -31.49
C ASP A 204 -38.69 1.78 -30.07
N ASP A 205 -37.56 1.07 -29.91
CA ASP A 205 -37.06 0.68 -28.59
C ASP A 205 -35.82 1.45 -28.12
N ILE A 206 -34.92 1.87 -29.02
CA ILE A 206 -33.61 2.44 -28.66
C ILE A 206 -33.53 3.95 -28.88
N LEU A 207 -33.85 4.43 -30.09
CA LEU A 207 -33.78 5.85 -30.45
C LEU A 207 -34.58 6.75 -29.49
N PRO A 208 -35.78 6.37 -29.00
CA PRO A 208 -36.49 7.17 -28.01
C PRO A 208 -35.72 7.34 -26.70
N GLN A 209 -34.90 6.38 -26.31
CA GLN A 209 -34.08 6.43 -25.09
C GLN A 209 -32.86 7.37 -25.23
N LEU A 210 -32.47 7.73 -26.46
CA LEU A 210 -31.40 8.69 -26.74
C LEU A 210 -31.89 10.14 -26.78
N ARG A 211 -33.21 10.36 -26.93
CA ARG A 211 -33.82 11.69 -26.91
C ARG A 211 -33.93 12.17 -25.47
N ARG A 212 -32.82 12.57 -24.87
CA ARG A 212 -32.77 12.89 -23.44
C ARG A 212 -31.90 14.08 -23.10
N SER A 213 -32.20 14.68 -21.95
CA SER A 213 -31.22 15.44 -21.20
C SER A 213 -30.89 14.66 -19.94
N ARG A 214 -29.62 14.31 -19.78
CA ARG A 214 -29.08 13.61 -18.61
C ARG A 214 -28.60 14.65 -17.61
N LEU A 215 -29.11 14.58 -16.39
CA LEU A 215 -28.66 15.37 -15.26
C LEU A 215 -27.77 14.47 -14.41
N THR A 216 -26.58 14.97 -14.04
CA THR A 216 -25.65 14.26 -13.15
C THR A 216 -25.28 15.17 -11.99
N LEU A 217 -25.73 14.82 -10.79
CA LEU A 217 -25.29 15.45 -9.56
C LEU A 217 -23.96 14.80 -9.17
N ASN A 218 -22.85 15.53 -9.25
CA ASN A 218 -21.56 15.07 -8.74
C ASN A 218 -21.31 15.68 -7.36
N TYR A 219 -20.96 14.84 -6.39
CA TYR A 219 -20.73 15.29 -5.02
C TYR A 219 -19.61 14.50 -4.34
N GLU A 220 -19.07 15.10 -3.30
CA GLU A 220 -18.06 14.53 -2.42
C GLU A 220 -18.71 14.11 -1.11
N ILE A 221 -18.38 12.91 -0.63
CA ILE A 221 -18.63 12.45 0.72
C ILE A 221 -17.34 12.67 1.50
N ILE A 222 -17.42 13.50 2.54
CA ILE A 222 -16.30 13.93 3.36
C ILE A 222 -16.31 13.06 4.62
N GLY A 223 -15.29 12.21 4.75
CA GLY A 223 -15.01 11.42 5.94
C GLY A 223 -14.53 12.27 7.11
N LYS A 224 -14.47 11.64 8.29
CA LYS A 224 -14.05 12.28 9.54
C LYS A 224 -12.64 12.89 9.42
N SER A 225 -12.37 13.97 10.16
CA SER A 225 -11.03 14.58 10.30
C SER A 225 -10.04 13.67 11.05
N ASP A 226 -8.74 13.98 11.00
CA ASP A 226 -7.72 13.23 11.76
C ASP A 226 -7.98 13.32 13.27
N GLU A 227 -8.37 14.51 13.74
CA GLU A 227 -8.69 14.77 15.14
C GLU A 227 -9.91 13.97 15.60
N GLU A 228 -10.95 13.88 14.77
CA GLU A 228 -12.14 13.08 15.05
C GLU A 228 -11.82 11.58 15.06
N ILE A 229 -11.06 11.10 14.07
CA ILE A 229 -10.67 9.68 13.99
C ILE A 229 -9.81 9.29 15.20
N ALA A 230 -8.79 10.09 15.53
CA ALA A 230 -7.93 9.83 16.69
C ALA A 230 -8.73 9.83 18.00
N LYS A 231 -9.62 10.82 18.18
CA LYS A 231 -10.49 10.90 19.37
C LYS A 231 -11.43 9.69 19.49
N LEU A 232 -12.04 9.26 18.39
CA LEU A 232 -12.91 8.09 18.36
C LEU A 232 -12.12 6.79 18.58
N ALA A 233 -10.93 6.67 18.01
CA ALA A 233 -10.08 5.50 18.24
C ALA A 233 -9.76 5.33 19.74
N ASP A 234 -9.57 6.42 20.47
CA ASP A 234 -9.36 6.40 21.92
C ASP A 234 -10.66 6.14 22.70
N ALA A 235 -11.71 6.92 22.43
CA ALA A 235 -12.93 6.96 23.23
C ALA A 235 -13.96 5.88 22.89
N ASP A 236 -14.22 5.64 21.60
CA ASP A 236 -15.29 4.76 21.12
C ASP A 236 -15.02 4.29 19.67
N ALA A 237 -14.14 3.29 19.54
CA ALA A 237 -13.71 2.77 18.25
C ALA A 237 -14.83 2.08 17.46
N SER A 238 -15.95 1.71 18.11
CA SER A 238 -17.09 1.07 17.45
C SER A 238 -17.75 1.97 16.38
N LYS A 239 -17.49 3.28 16.44
CA LYS A 239 -17.95 4.29 15.47
C LYS A 239 -17.02 4.47 14.28
N LEU A 240 -15.90 3.77 14.25
CA LEU A 240 -14.97 3.77 13.13
C LEU A 240 -15.25 2.57 12.23
N SER A 241 -15.21 2.82 10.92
CA SER A 241 -15.08 1.75 9.94
C SER A 241 -13.71 1.10 10.03
N LEU A 242 -13.56 -0.05 9.38
CA LEU A 242 -12.29 -0.77 9.31
C LEU A 242 -11.16 0.11 8.72
N GLU A 243 -11.45 0.85 7.66
CA GLU A 243 -10.43 1.71 7.05
C GLU A 243 -10.07 2.89 7.97
N GLU A 244 -11.05 3.50 8.65
CA GLU A 244 -10.78 4.57 9.61
C GLU A 244 -9.98 4.09 10.83
N ILE A 245 -10.25 2.90 11.38
CA ILE A 245 -9.53 2.40 12.56
C ILE A 245 -8.10 1.96 12.20
N LEU A 246 -7.88 1.38 11.02
CA LEU A 246 -6.54 1.08 10.53
C LEU A 246 -5.76 2.37 10.26
N TYR A 247 -6.40 3.36 9.62
CA TYR A 247 -5.82 4.67 9.40
C TYR A 247 -5.50 5.39 10.72
N ALA A 248 -6.33 5.27 11.76
CA ALA A 248 -6.07 5.85 13.08
C ALA A 248 -4.72 5.42 13.67
N ALA A 249 -4.28 4.19 13.41
CA ALA A 249 -2.98 3.70 13.87
C ALA A 249 -1.80 4.38 13.16
N THR A 250 -2.02 4.99 11.99
CA THR A 250 -1.01 5.75 11.24
C THR A 250 -0.80 7.15 11.82
N LEU A 251 -1.78 7.69 12.55
CA LEU A 251 -1.77 9.03 13.15
C LEU A 251 -0.88 9.14 14.39
N THR A 252 -0.27 8.05 14.85
CA THR A 252 0.59 8.01 16.03
C THR A 252 1.91 7.33 15.72
N ASN A 253 2.98 7.74 16.42
CA ASN A 253 4.28 7.07 16.40
C ASN A 253 4.50 6.15 17.61
N ASP A 254 3.56 6.12 18.56
CA ASP A 254 3.61 5.29 19.76
C ASP A 254 3.13 3.86 19.46
N ASN A 255 4.05 2.88 19.54
CA ASN A 255 3.75 1.49 19.26
C ASN A 255 2.72 0.88 20.23
N ALA A 256 2.66 1.32 21.48
CA ALA A 256 1.67 0.84 22.44
C ALA A 256 0.26 1.31 22.04
N LYS A 257 0.14 2.58 21.60
CA LYS A 257 -1.11 3.10 21.06
C LYS A 257 -1.53 2.37 19.77
N LYS A 258 -0.58 2.13 18.84
CA LYS A 258 -0.85 1.34 17.64
C LYS A 258 -1.39 -0.05 17.97
N ALA A 259 -0.74 -0.75 18.91
CA ALA A 259 -1.18 -2.07 19.34
C ALA A 259 -2.59 -2.04 19.95
N ALA A 260 -2.92 -1.01 20.75
CA ALA A 260 -4.26 -0.86 21.30
C ALA A 260 -5.32 -0.62 20.21
N ILE A 261 -5.03 0.22 19.22
CA ILE A 261 -5.92 0.50 18.08
C ILE A 261 -6.14 -0.77 17.25
N TYR A 262 -5.07 -1.48 16.86
CA TYR A 262 -5.21 -2.73 16.11
C TYR A 262 -5.91 -3.83 16.91
N THR A 263 -5.75 -3.88 18.22
CA THR A 263 -6.51 -4.80 19.09
C THR A 263 -8.00 -4.48 19.08
N LYS A 264 -8.40 -3.20 19.09
CA LYS A 264 -9.80 -2.81 18.91
C LYS A 264 -10.30 -3.21 17.51
N ALA A 265 -9.46 -3.06 16.48
CA ALA A 265 -9.81 -3.47 15.12
C ALA A 265 -10.03 -4.98 14.99
N THR A 266 -9.23 -5.83 15.64
CA THR A 266 -9.46 -7.29 15.62
C THR A 266 -10.73 -7.70 16.37
N GLN A 267 -11.14 -6.95 17.39
CA GLN A 267 -12.40 -7.20 18.12
C GLN A 267 -13.62 -6.83 17.27
N GLN A 268 -13.56 -5.69 16.58
CA GLN A 268 -14.68 -5.19 15.77
C GLN A 268 -14.78 -5.87 14.40
N PHE A 269 -13.63 -6.22 13.81
CA PHE A 269 -13.51 -6.81 12.48
C PHE A 269 -12.71 -8.13 12.53
N PRO A 270 -13.20 -9.17 13.22
CA PRO A 270 -12.44 -10.39 13.50
C PRO A 270 -12.05 -11.22 12.26
N ASN A 271 -12.67 -10.93 11.11
CA ASN A 271 -12.41 -11.61 9.84
C ASN A 271 -11.43 -10.83 8.93
N ASP A 272 -11.00 -9.62 9.31
CA ASP A 272 -9.98 -8.89 8.55
C ASP A 272 -8.57 -9.27 9.03
N TYR A 273 -7.70 -9.65 8.10
CA TYR A 273 -6.37 -10.13 8.41
C TYR A 273 -5.37 -9.00 8.74
N ARG A 274 -5.61 -7.76 8.30
CA ARG A 274 -4.64 -6.65 8.34
C ARG A 274 -4.32 -6.25 9.77
N ALA A 275 -5.33 -6.15 10.63
CA ALA A 275 -5.13 -5.83 12.04
C ALA A 275 -4.29 -6.89 12.76
N TYR A 276 -4.54 -8.19 12.50
CA TYR A 276 -3.70 -9.28 13.03
C TYR A 276 -2.27 -9.22 12.46
N ASN A 277 -2.12 -8.98 11.16
CA ASN A 277 -0.80 -8.83 10.55
C ASN A 277 0.00 -7.69 11.20
N ASN A 278 -0.65 -6.54 11.41
CA ASN A 278 -0.03 -5.35 11.97
C ASN A 278 0.32 -5.54 13.46
N LEU A 279 -0.50 -6.25 14.22
CA LEU A 279 -0.13 -6.70 15.58
C LEU A 279 1.07 -7.64 15.57
N GLY A 280 1.11 -8.58 14.62
CA GLY A 280 2.25 -9.49 14.43
C GLY A 280 3.54 -8.75 14.11
N ALA A 281 3.46 -7.75 13.23
CA ALA A 281 4.57 -6.86 12.89
C ALA A 281 5.09 -6.06 14.10
N LEU A 282 4.18 -5.49 14.91
CA LEU A 282 4.56 -4.77 16.14
C LEU A 282 5.19 -5.71 17.18
N ALA A 283 4.63 -6.91 17.35
CA ALA A 283 5.18 -7.90 18.26
C ALA A 283 6.58 -8.35 17.84
N PHE A 284 6.80 -8.56 16.53
CA PHE A 284 8.12 -8.87 15.98
C PHE A 284 9.13 -7.76 16.28
N GLN A 285 8.77 -6.50 16.02
CA GLN A 285 9.63 -5.34 16.31
C GLN A 285 9.91 -5.17 17.82
N ALA A 286 9.01 -5.63 18.68
CA ALA A 286 9.23 -5.66 20.13
C ALA A 286 10.10 -6.86 20.59
N GLY A 287 10.51 -7.75 19.68
CA GLY A 287 11.22 -8.99 20.00
C GLY A 287 10.34 -10.08 20.62
N ASP A 288 9.02 -9.90 20.66
CA ASP A 288 8.06 -10.88 21.18
C ASP A 288 7.69 -11.89 20.08
N VAL A 289 8.62 -12.80 19.83
CA VAL A 289 8.53 -13.87 18.80
C VAL A 289 7.26 -14.71 18.98
N THR A 290 6.85 -15.00 20.22
CA THR A 290 5.68 -15.82 20.53
C THR A 290 4.38 -15.11 20.13
N LYS A 291 4.20 -13.83 20.49
CA LYS A 291 3.02 -13.07 20.06
C LYS A 291 3.02 -12.83 18.56
N ALA A 292 4.18 -12.53 17.97
CA ALA A 292 4.32 -12.36 16.54
C ALA A 292 3.83 -13.60 15.78
N GLU A 293 4.27 -14.79 16.20
CA GLU A 293 3.82 -16.06 15.64
C GLU A 293 2.30 -16.24 15.74
N SER A 294 1.73 -15.99 16.92
CA SER A 294 0.29 -16.15 17.15
C SER A 294 -0.54 -15.26 16.22
N PHE A 295 -0.20 -13.97 16.15
CA PHE A 295 -0.94 -13.01 15.33
C PHE A 295 -0.74 -13.24 13.82
N LEU A 296 0.49 -13.51 13.37
CA LEU A 296 0.76 -13.79 11.96
C LEU A 296 0.10 -15.09 11.50
N SER A 297 0.07 -16.13 12.36
CA SER A 297 -0.65 -17.37 12.06
C SER A 297 -2.17 -17.12 11.94
N LYS A 298 -2.74 -16.29 12.81
CA LYS A 298 -4.14 -15.88 12.69
C LYS A 298 -4.39 -15.09 11.40
N ALA A 299 -3.54 -14.13 11.06
CA ALA A 299 -3.66 -13.38 9.81
C ALA A 299 -3.60 -14.30 8.58
N ALA A 300 -2.64 -15.22 8.54
CA ALA A 300 -2.48 -16.18 7.45
C ALA A 300 -3.69 -17.13 7.30
N SER A 301 -4.36 -17.49 8.41
CA SER A 301 -5.59 -18.30 8.38
C SER A 301 -6.79 -17.57 7.77
N LEU A 302 -6.79 -16.23 7.80
CA LEU A 302 -7.86 -15.41 7.26
C LEU A 302 -7.62 -15.09 5.77
N LYS A 303 -6.38 -14.77 5.40
CA LYS A 303 -6.02 -14.48 4.01
C LYS A 303 -4.56 -14.80 3.73
N ALA A 304 -4.31 -15.45 2.59
CA ALA A 304 -2.98 -15.55 2.01
C ALA A 304 -2.60 -14.21 1.36
N ALA A 305 -1.99 -13.32 2.15
CA ALA A 305 -1.54 -12.00 1.70
C ALA A 305 0.00 -11.91 1.64
N PRO A 306 0.59 -11.17 0.68
CA PRO A 306 2.04 -11.03 0.55
C PRO A 306 2.72 -10.46 1.79
N GLU A 307 2.13 -9.45 2.43
CA GLU A 307 2.63 -8.81 3.65
C GLU A 307 2.68 -9.77 4.85
N VAL A 308 1.68 -10.65 4.97
CA VAL A 308 1.63 -11.70 6.00
C VAL A 308 2.77 -12.68 5.77
N SER A 309 2.91 -13.14 4.52
CA SER A 309 3.99 -14.07 4.15
C SER A 309 5.36 -13.44 4.37
N MET A 310 5.53 -12.15 4.08
CA MET A 310 6.78 -11.44 4.32
C MET A 310 7.14 -11.40 5.81
N ASN A 311 6.18 -11.06 6.66
CA ASN A 311 6.37 -11.00 8.11
C ASN A 311 6.61 -12.40 8.71
N GLN A 312 5.98 -13.45 8.17
CA GLN A 312 6.29 -14.85 8.54
C GLN A 312 7.72 -15.23 8.14
N GLY A 313 8.21 -14.74 6.99
CA GLY A 313 9.60 -14.90 6.58
C GLY A 313 10.59 -14.23 7.54
N LEU A 314 10.32 -12.99 7.96
CA LEU A 314 11.11 -12.30 8.99
C LEU A 314 11.12 -13.06 10.32
N LEU A 315 9.96 -13.53 10.76
CA LEU A 315 9.84 -14.33 11.97
C LEU A 315 10.63 -15.65 11.88
N ALA A 316 10.59 -16.33 10.74
CA ALA A 316 11.37 -17.54 10.49
C ALA A 316 12.88 -17.27 10.53
N LEU A 317 13.34 -16.15 9.95
CA LEU A 317 14.73 -15.72 10.07
C LEU A 317 15.15 -15.46 11.52
N ALA A 318 14.31 -14.78 12.31
CA ALA A 318 14.59 -14.55 13.73
C ALA A 318 14.65 -15.85 14.56
N LYS A 319 13.98 -16.92 14.11
CA LYS A 319 14.07 -18.27 14.67
C LYS A 319 15.24 -19.09 14.13
N GLY A 320 15.99 -18.56 13.16
CA GLY A 320 17.09 -19.25 12.49
C GLY A 320 16.66 -20.24 11.40
N ASP A 321 15.37 -20.32 11.07
CA ASP A 321 14.84 -21.23 10.05
C ASP A 321 14.87 -20.57 8.66
N LYS A 322 16.04 -20.70 8.00
CA LYS A 322 16.30 -20.13 6.67
C LYS A 322 15.43 -20.77 5.59
N THR A 323 15.09 -22.05 5.72
CA THR A 323 14.30 -22.79 4.74
C THR A 323 12.83 -22.36 4.78
N ALA A 324 12.26 -22.23 5.99
CA ALA A 324 10.93 -21.68 6.15
C ALA A 324 10.88 -20.22 5.68
N ALA A 325 11.89 -19.42 6.02
CA ALA A 325 12.00 -18.04 5.57
C ALA A 325 11.95 -17.95 4.03
N GLU A 326 12.78 -18.72 3.33
CA GLU A 326 12.78 -18.74 1.87
C GLU A 326 11.42 -19.13 1.28
N THR A 327 10.75 -20.12 1.87
CA THR A 327 9.40 -20.55 1.46
C THR A 327 8.37 -19.44 1.62
N TYR A 328 8.38 -18.74 2.77
CA TYR A 328 7.46 -17.64 3.03
C TYR A 328 7.74 -16.43 2.13
N LEU A 329 9.01 -16.09 1.91
CA LEU A 329 9.37 -14.96 1.04
C LEU A 329 9.07 -15.23 -0.42
N GLY A 330 9.11 -16.48 -0.88
CA GLY A 330 8.61 -16.87 -2.20
C GLY A 330 7.12 -16.56 -2.43
N LYS A 331 6.32 -16.48 -1.35
CA LYS A 331 4.89 -16.12 -1.38
C LYS A 331 4.64 -14.63 -1.14
N ALA A 332 5.67 -13.86 -0.84
CA ALA A 332 5.58 -12.45 -0.46
C ALA A 332 5.81 -11.48 -1.64
N ALA A 333 5.71 -11.98 -2.89
CA ALA A 333 5.82 -11.15 -4.09
C ALA A 333 4.81 -10.00 -4.05
N GLY A 334 5.29 -8.76 -4.26
CA GLY A 334 4.48 -7.54 -4.20
C GLY A 334 4.43 -6.85 -2.83
N ALA A 335 4.98 -7.44 -1.76
CA ALA A 335 5.10 -6.76 -0.48
C ALA A 335 6.12 -5.60 -0.56
N LYS A 336 5.79 -4.44 0.03
CA LYS A 336 6.54 -3.18 -0.09
C LYS A 336 8.01 -3.26 0.39
N GLN A 337 8.32 -4.13 1.35
CA GLN A 337 9.66 -4.32 1.94
C GLN A 337 10.30 -5.67 1.59
N ILE A 338 9.85 -6.32 0.52
CA ILE A 338 10.33 -7.66 0.16
C ILE A 338 11.84 -7.71 -0.11
N ASN A 339 12.39 -6.68 -0.77
CA ASN A 339 13.81 -6.63 -1.13
C ASN A 339 14.72 -6.54 0.10
N GLU A 340 14.35 -5.74 1.09
CA GLU A 340 15.07 -5.68 2.37
C GLU A 340 15.03 -7.04 3.09
N THR A 341 13.85 -7.68 3.10
CA THR A 341 13.68 -8.98 3.76
C THR A 341 14.47 -10.09 3.06
N LEU A 342 14.52 -10.08 1.73
CA LEU A 342 15.40 -10.97 0.96
C LEU A 342 16.87 -10.68 1.24
N GLY A 343 17.26 -9.42 1.38
CA GLY A 343 18.60 -9.03 1.83
C GLY A 343 18.97 -9.68 3.17
N ASN A 344 18.06 -9.65 4.14
CA ASN A 344 18.24 -10.32 5.43
C ASN A 344 18.44 -11.84 5.29
N LEU A 345 17.63 -12.50 4.44
CA LEU A 345 17.80 -13.92 4.13
C LEU A 345 19.18 -14.20 3.52
N TYR A 346 19.63 -13.38 2.56
CA TYR A 346 20.92 -13.55 1.90
C TYR A 346 22.10 -13.34 2.85
N VAL A 347 22.00 -12.41 3.82
CA VAL A 347 23.01 -12.30 4.90
C VAL A 347 23.04 -13.59 5.71
N ALA A 348 21.88 -14.11 6.12
CA ALA A 348 21.79 -15.36 6.87
C ALA A 348 22.33 -16.57 6.07
N GLN A 349 22.25 -16.54 4.74
CA GLN A 349 22.80 -17.56 3.84
C GLN A 349 24.28 -17.36 3.47
N GLY A 350 24.91 -16.27 3.91
CA GLY A 350 26.30 -15.95 3.57
C GLY A 350 26.50 -15.39 2.15
N GLN A 351 25.43 -15.01 1.46
CA GLN A 351 25.44 -14.48 0.10
C GLN A 351 25.54 -12.95 0.10
N TYR A 352 26.67 -12.40 0.58
CA TYR A 352 26.76 -10.97 0.92
C TYR A 352 26.61 -10.02 -0.27
N ASP A 353 27.21 -10.32 -1.42
CA ASP A 353 27.04 -9.48 -2.62
C ASP A 353 25.58 -9.43 -3.09
N ARG A 354 24.91 -10.59 -3.04
CA ARG A 354 23.48 -10.70 -3.34
C ARG A 354 22.64 -9.94 -2.31
N ALA A 355 23.02 -10.00 -1.03
CA ALA A 355 22.37 -9.24 0.04
C ALA A 355 22.50 -7.73 -0.19
N VAL A 356 23.70 -7.24 -0.51
CA VAL A 356 23.95 -5.81 -0.79
C VAL A 356 23.09 -5.33 -1.97
N ASN A 357 22.97 -6.14 -3.02
CA ASN A 357 22.10 -5.84 -4.17
C ASN A 357 20.62 -5.82 -3.77
N ALA A 358 20.16 -6.79 -2.98
CA ALA A 358 18.78 -6.86 -2.51
C ALA A 358 18.42 -5.70 -1.59
N PHE A 359 19.30 -5.30 -0.68
CA PHE A 359 19.07 -4.12 0.17
C PHE A 359 19.00 -2.81 -0.63
N GLY A 360 19.69 -2.72 -1.77
CA GLY A 360 19.72 -1.51 -2.59
C GLY A 360 20.13 -0.28 -1.77
N ASP A 361 19.18 0.65 -1.60
CA ASP A 361 19.37 1.90 -0.86
C ASP A 361 18.90 1.88 0.60
N SER A 362 18.38 0.75 1.11
CA SER A 362 17.92 0.62 2.50
C SER A 362 18.99 1.06 3.51
N LYS A 363 18.57 1.91 4.47
CA LYS A 363 19.42 2.45 5.54
C LYS A 363 19.16 1.72 6.86
N THR A 364 19.53 0.45 6.90
CA THR A 364 19.32 -0.43 8.07
C THR A 364 20.62 -1.06 8.54
N ASN A 365 20.63 -1.53 9.79
CA ASN A 365 21.78 -2.24 10.36
C ASN A 365 22.12 -3.50 9.57
N SER A 366 21.12 -4.23 9.07
CA SER A 366 21.36 -5.43 8.25
C SER A 366 21.99 -5.10 6.90
N ALA A 367 21.58 -3.99 6.27
CA ALA A 367 22.21 -3.51 5.04
C ALA A 367 23.68 -3.13 5.27
N ALA A 368 23.96 -2.42 6.36
CA ALA A 368 25.33 -2.09 6.75
C ALA A 368 26.16 -3.34 7.09
N LEU A 369 25.58 -4.31 7.78
CA LEU A 369 26.23 -5.58 8.09
C LEU A 369 26.60 -6.32 6.79
N ALA A 370 25.69 -6.42 5.83
CA ALA A 370 25.97 -7.01 4.52
C ALA A 370 27.15 -6.31 3.82
N GLN A 371 27.17 -4.98 3.84
CA GLN A 371 28.24 -4.17 3.25
C GLN A 371 29.59 -4.37 3.96
N ILE A 372 29.62 -4.45 5.29
CA ILE A 372 30.83 -4.77 6.07
C ILE A 372 31.37 -6.16 5.71
N LEU A 373 30.48 -7.14 5.55
CA LEU A 373 30.84 -8.51 5.20
C LEU A 373 31.31 -8.64 3.73
N ALA A 374 30.72 -7.84 2.83
CA ALA A 374 31.17 -7.67 1.44
C ALA A 374 32.42 -6.77 1.30
N LYS A 375 32.93 -6.21 2.40
CA LYS A 375 34.09 -5.29 2.46
C LYS A 375 33.87 -3.94 1.77
N ASP A 376 32.62 -3.55 1.53
CA ASP A 376 32.27 -2.20 1.08
C ASP A 376 32.13 -1.25 2.28
N TYR A 377 33.28 -0.89 2.85
CA TYR A 377 33.35 -0.11 4.08
C TYR A 377 32.86 1.34 3.93
N ASN A 378 33.02 1.93 2.74
CA ASN A 378 32.53 3.29 2.48
C ASN A 378 31.01 3.32 2.42
N LYS A 379 30.38 2.36 1.71
CA LYS A 379 28.93 2.24 1.69
C LYS A 379 28.39 1.91 3.08
N ALA A 380 29.02 0.99 3.81
CA ALA A 380 28.65 0.66 5.19
C ALA A 380 28.63 1.90 6.10
N LYS A 381 29.67 2.73 6.04
CA LYS A 381 29.76 3.98 6.80
C LYS A 381 28.59 4.91 6.50
N ASN A 382 28.31 5.13 5.22
CA ASN A 382 27.23 6.00 4.77
C ASN A 382 25.86 5.44 5.17
N THR A 383 25.66 4.12 5.08
CA THR A 383 24.42 3.46 5.49
C THR A 383 24.17 3.65 6.98
N LEU A 384 25.16 3.37 7.84
CA LEU A 384 25.04 3.51 9.30
C LEU A 384 24.78 4.96 9.74
N ALA A 385 25.41 5.94 9.09
CA ALA A 385 25.21 7.36 9.40
C ALA A 385 23.79 7.86 9.09
N ASN A 386 23.02 7.13 8.28
CA ASN A 386 21.68 7.50 7.83
C ASN A 386 20.58 6.54 8.32
N VAL A 387 20.88 5.69 9.31
CA VAL A 387 19.85 4.86 9.96
C VAL A 387 18.91 5.78 10.74
N ALA A 388 17.61 5.74 10.42
CA ALA A 388 16.62 6.68 10.97
C ALA A 388 16.45 6.60 12.50
N LYS A 389 16.63 5.40 13.07
CA LYS A 389 16.54 5.12 14.51
C LYS A 389 17.78 4.34 14.96
N PRO A 390 18.93 5.01 15.17
CA PRO A 390 20.19 4.33 15.47
C PRO A 390 20.17 3.75 16.89
N ASP A 391 20.37 2.45 16.99
CA ASP A 391 20.42 1.69 18.24
C ASP A 391 21.86 1.35 18.66
N ALA A 392 22.01 0.51 19.69
CA ALA A 392 23.31 0.06 20.19
C ALA A 392 24.11 -0.72 19.13
N TYR A 393 23.43 -1.51 18.29
CA TYR A 393 24.07 -2.29 17.23
C TYR A 393 24.48 -1.45 16.02
N THR A 394 23.81 -0.32 15.77
CA THR A 394 24.25 0.67 14.77
C THR A 394 25.66 1.16 15.12
N ASP A 395 25.85 1.53 16.39
CA ASP A 395 27.15 2.02 16.89
C ASP A 395 28.17 0.88 16.99
N TYR A 396 27.75 -0.33 17.37
CA TYR A 396 28.64 -1.49 17.43
C TYR A 396 29.18 -1.87 16.04
N LEU A 397 28.34 -1.82 14.99
CA LEU A 397 28.77 -2.02 13.61
C LEU A 397 29.73 -0.92 13.15
N MET A 398 29.52 0.33 13.57
CA MET A 398 30.46 1.43 13.31
C MET A 398 31.81 1.21 14.02
N ALA A 399 31.80 0.63 15.23
CA ALA A 399 33.03 0.26 15.93
C ALA A 399 33.80 -0.86 15.21
N ILE A 400 33.09 -1.88 14.71
CA ILE A 400 33.67 -2.94 13.86
C ILE A 400 34.29 -2.33 12.60
N LEU A 401 33.59 -1.38 11.96
CA LEU A 401 34.12 -0.65 10.81
C LEU A 401 35.42 0.08 11.17
N GLY A 402 35.48 0.74 12.32
CA GLY A 402 36.68 1.39 12.84
C GLY A 402 37.84 0.41 13.01
N ALA A 403 37.56 -0.75 13.60
CA ALA A 403 38.53 -1.81 13.79
C ALA A 403 39.10 -2.34 12.47
N ARG A 404 38.24 -2.62 11.49
CA ARG A 404 38.61 -3.16 10.17
C ARG A 404 39.35 -2.13 9.29
N THR A 405 39.10 -0.85 9.51
CA THR A 405 39.75 0.26 8.77
C THR A 405 40.94 0.88 9.51
N ASN A 406 41.36 0.30 10.63
CA ASN A 406 42.41 0.83 11.52
C ASN A 406 42.16 2.29 11.99
N ASN A 407 40.90 2.70 12.08
CA ASN A 407 40.50 4.00 12.60
C ASN A 407 40.14 3.87 14.09
N VAL A 408 41.16 4.01 14.94
CA VAL A 408 41.05 3.88 16.40
C VAL A 408 40.04 4.87 16.98
N SER A 409 40.03 6.11 16.48
CA SER A 409 39.09 7.13 16.98
C SER A 409 37.64 6.75 16.71
N MET A 410 37.34 6.25 15.51
CA MET A 410 35.98 5.78 15.16
C MET A 410 35.60 4.55 15.98
N LEU A 411 36.53 3.61 16.15
CA LEU A 411 36.32 2.43 16.99
C LEU A 411 35.93 2.83 18.41
N THR A 412 36.76 3.63 19.08
CA THR A 412 36.58 3.93 20.51
C THR A 412 35.37 4.81 20.75
N SER A 413 35.12 5.83 19.92
CA SER A 413 33.94 6.69 20.06
C SER A 413 32.64 5.91 19.86
N SER A 414 32.58 5.06 18.83
CA SER A 414 31.38 4.29 18.50
C SER A 414 31.14 3.18 19.51
N LEU A 415 32.18 2.47 19.96
CA LEU A 415 32.02 1.41 20.97
C LEU A 415 31.54 1.98 22.31
N LYS A 416 32.06 3.15 22.72
CA LYS A 416 31.58 3.85 23.91
C LYS A 416 30.09 4.19 23.80
N SER A 417 29.65 4.71 22.65
CA SER A 417 28.23 5.01 22.38
C SER A 417 27.36 3.74 22.41
N ALA A 418 27.83 2.64 21.81
CA ALA A 418 27.15 1.35 21.83
C ALA A 418 26.92 0.86 23.27
N ILE A 419 27.94 0.91 24.12
CA ILE A 419 27.90 0.45 25.52
C ILE A 419 27.00 1.34 26.39
N GLN A 420 26.93 2.65 26.09
CA GLN A 420 25.99 3.55 26.76
C GLN A 420 24.53 3.19 26.47
N LYS A 421 24.24 2.70 25.26
CA LYS A 421 22.90 2.24 24.86
C LYS A 421 22.59 0.82 25.34
N ASP A 422 23.60 -0.05 25.37
CA ASP A 422 23.50 -1.42 25.89
C ASP A 422 24.82 -1.85 26.56
N SER A 423 24.83 -1.87 27.89
CA SER A 423 26.01 -2.18 28.69
C SER A 423 26.49 -3.63 28.53
N SER A 424 25.64 -4.54 28.03
CA SER A 424 26.03 -5.93 27.75
C SER A 424 27.09 -6.03 26.63
N LEU A 425 27.14 -5.02 25.76
CA LEU A 425 28.08 -4.95 24.64
C LEU A 425 29.54 -4.80 25.10
N ALA A 426 29.81 -4.33 26.32
CA ALA A 426 31.16 -4.28 26.87
C ALA A 426 31.76 -5.69 27.00
N LYS A 427 30.98 -6.61 27.60
CA LYS A 427 31.37 -8.02 27.75
C LYS A 427 31.47 -8.73 26.41
N LYS A 428 30.63 -8.35 25.43
CA LYS A 428 30.69 -8.86 24.06
C LYS A 428 31.99 -8.41 23.39
N ALA A 429 32.27 -7.11 23.38
CA ALA A 429 33.44 -6.51 22.75
C ALA A 429 34.76 -7.06 23.33
N ALA A 430 34.82 -7.28 24.65
CA ALA A 430 35.99 -7.87 25.31
C ALA A 430 36.35 -9.28 24.79
N LYS A 431 35.40 -9.98 24.18
CA LYS A 431 35.57 -11.33 23.62
C LYS A 431 35.45 -11.36 22.10
N ASP A 432 35.22 -10.23 21.45
CA ASP A 432 35.00 -10.16 20.01
C ASP A 432 36.33 -10.06 19.27
N LEU A 433 36.60 -11.02 18.39
CA LEU A 433 37.86 -11.08 17.64
C LEU A 433 38.02 -9.93 16.65
N GLU A 434 36.94 -9.22 16.30
CA GLU A 434 37.04 -7.95 15.55
C GLU A 434 37.95 -6.93 16.26
N PHE A 435 38.01 -6.98 17.59
CA PHE A 435 38.78 -6.05 18.40
C PHE A 435 40.10 -6.65 18.95
N ALA A 436 40.49 -7.86 18.53
CA ALA A 436 41.66 -8.55 19.08
C ALA A 436 42.96 -7.74 18.98
N LYS A 437 43.12 -6.90 17.94
CA LYS A 437 44.29 -6.02 17.78
C LYS A 437 44.36 -4.88 18.79
N TYR A 438 43.26 -4.56 19.47
CA TYR A 438 43.12 -3.39 20.33
C TYR A 438 43.05 -3.75 21.82
N VAL A 439 43.18 -5.03 22.18
CA VAL A 439 43.09 -5.48 23.59
C VAL A 439 44.22 -4.96 24.48
N THR A 440 45.30 -4.41 23.92
CA THR A 440 46.37 -3.73 24.66
C THR A 440 46.28 -2.20 24.57
N ASN A 441 45.35 -1.65 23.77
CA ASN A 441 45.14 -0.22 23.65
C ASN A 441 44.42 0.31 24.90
N ALA A 442 45.00 1.33 25.55
CA ALA A 442 44.49 1.86 26.81
C ALA A 442 43.08 2.46 26.68
N ASP A 443 42.79 3.16 25.59
CA ASP A 443 41.48 3.76 25.34
C ASP A 443 40.41 2.68 25.17
N PHE A 444 40.69 1.65 24.37
CA PHE A 444 39.81 0.49 24.22
C PHE A 444 39.56 -0.23 25.56
N LEU A 445 40.63 -0.50 26.31
CA LEU A 445 40.54 -1.14 27.63
C LEU A 445 39.73 -0.30 28.63
N SER A 446 39.78 1.03 28.56
CA SER A 446 38.99 1.90 29.43
C SER A 446 37.49 1.83 29.13
N ILE A 447 37.10 1.46 27.91
CA ILE A 447 35.71 1.41 27.45
C ILE A 447 35.04 0.08 27.81
N ILE A 448 35.77 -1.03 27.78
CA ILE A 448 35.22 -2.38 27.99
C ILE A 448 35.28 -2.87 29.45
N LYS A 449 35.85 -2.07 30.35
CA LYS A 449 36.06 -2.42 31.77
C LYS A 449 34.82 -2.27 32.63
#